data_AF-A0A239GEQ5-F1
#
_entry.id   AF-A0A239GEQ5-F1
#
_cell.length_a   1.000
_cell.length_b   1.000
_cell.length_c   1.000
_cell.angle_alpha   90.00
_cell.angle_beta   90.00
_cell.angle_gamma   90.00
#
_symmetry.space_group_name_H-M   'P 1'
#
loop_
_entity.id
_entity.type
_entity.pdbx_description
1 polymer ?
#
loop_
_entity_poly.entity_id
_entity_poly.type
_entity_poly.pdbx_seq_one_letter_code
_entity_poly.pdbx_strand_id
1 'polypeptide(L)'
;MGYHVAPSGRLHLAASDDAAAVKAVKAAWAGLERPFDAAGWPPHDTLCDIAWIAAAALTRDGDWIEFAHDEDGDPKWKDEATAFFVAIAPFVRWGTVSFEGEDGATWSYAYVDGRLTQTGWNGYDGALEPFGEYVAFPSE
;
A
#
# COMPACT_ATOMS: atom_id res chain seq x y z
N MET A 1 -11.68 -13.45 -6.75
CA MET A 1 -12.32 -12.84 -5.57
C MET A 1 -11.30 -11.91 -4.99
N GLY A 2 -11.65 -10.64 -4.84
CA GLY A 2 -10.75 -9.66 -4.23
C GLY A 2 -11.30 -9.24 -2.87
N TYR A 3 -10.42 -8.82 -1.98
CA TYR A 3 -10.77 -8.44 -0.61
C TYR A 3 -10.95 -6.91 -0.51
N HIS A 4 -12.21 -6.48 -0.30
CA HIS A 4 -12.62 -5.19 0.27
C HIS A 4 -11.65 -4.58 1.28
N VAL A 5 -11.00 -3.44 0.98
CA VAL A 5 -10.25 -2.66 1.99
C VAL A 5 -10.50 -1.16 1.87
N ALA A 6 -10.69 -0.51 3.02
CA ALA A 6 -10.74 0.93 3.18
C ALA A 6 -9.44 1.44 3.85
N PRO A 7 -8.45 1.91 3.08
CA PRO A 7 -7.27 2.57 3.65
C PRO A 7 -7.59 3.99 4.12
N SER A 8 -6.93 4.40 5.20
CA SER A 8 -6.95 5.79 5.67
C SER A 8 -5.64 6.13 6.38
N GLY A 9 -5.17 7.36 6.24
CA GLY A 9 -3.98 7.82 6.97
C GLY A 9 -3.14 8.80 6.20
N ARG A 10 -1.97 9.13 6.74
CA ARG A 10 -1.09 10.15 6.15
C ARG A 10 0.37 9.81 6.36
N LEU A 11 1.17 10.03 5.33
CA LEU A 11 2.61 9.80 5.32
C LEU A 11 3.37 11.07 4.96
N HIS A 12 4.45 11.34 5.68
CA HIS A 12 5.44 12.34 5.31
C HIS A 12 6.45 11.72 4.33
N LEU A 13 6.25 11.99 3.04
CA LEU A 13 7.11 11.55 1.94
C LEU A 13 7.47 12.80 1.13
N ALA A 14 8.74 13.19 1.04
CA ALA A 14 9.07 14.46 0.40
C ALA A 14 8.66 14.46 -1.08
N ALA A 15 8.14 15.58 -1.59
CA ALA A 15 7.71 15.67 -2.99
C ALA A 15 8.86 15.35 -3.98
N SER A 16 10.10 15.62 -3.58
CA SER A 16 11.31 15.29 -4.34
C SER A 16 11.55 13.78 -4.50
N ASP A 17 11.00 12.96 -3.60
CA ASP A 17 11.21 11.51 -3.57
C ASP A 17 10.12 10.74 -4.35
N ASP A 18 9.06 11.42 -4.80
CA ASP A 18 7.88 10.79 -5.44
C ASP A 18 8.27 9.93 -6.65
N ALA A 19 9.06 10.49 -7.58
CA ALA A 19 9.50 9.77 -8.78
C ALA A 19 10.37 8.55 -8.44
N ALA A 20 11.18 8.63 -7.38
CA ALA A 20 12.00 7.50 -6.94
C ALA A 20 11.14 6.42 -6.27
N ALA A 21 10.13 6.82 -5.49
CA ALA A 21 9.15 5.93 -4.89
C ALA A 21 8.32 5.20 -5.94
N VAL A 22 7.79 5.91 -6.96
CA VAL A 22 7.07 5.31 -8.10
C VAL A 22 7.93 4.27 -8.81
N LYS A 23 9.21 4.59 -9.06
CA LYS A 23 10.14 3.64 -9.67
C LYS A 23 10.34 2.39 -8.81
N ALA A 24 10.45 2.54 -7.49
CA ALA A 24 10.57 1.41 -6.56
C ALA A 24 9.31 0.54 -6.55
N VAL A 25 8.12 1.16 -6.54
CA VAL A 25 6.83 0.46 -6.61
C VAL A 25 6.72 -0.34 -7.90
N LYS A 26 6.97 0.28 -9.06
CA LYS A 26 6.92 -0.41 -10.37
C LYS A 26 7.93 -1.56 -10.45
N ALA A 27 9.11 -1.39 -9.85
CA ALA A 27 10.11 -2.47 -9.77
C ALA A 27 9.65 -3.62 -8.85
N ALA A 28 8.99 -3.31 -7.73
CA ALA A 28 8.44 -4.33 -6.84
C ALA A 28 7.32 -5.13 -7.52
N TRP A 29 6.42 -4.46 -8.24
CA TRP A 29 5.36 -5.09 -9.04
C TRP A 29 5.89 -6.01 -10.14
N ALA A 30 6.95 -5.61 -10.82
CA ALA A 30 7.60 -6.44 -11.84
C ALA A 30 8.30 -7.69 -11.23
N GLY A 31 8.63 -7.65 -9.94
CA GLY A 31 9.28 -8.75 -9.21
C GLY A 31 8.33 -9.76 -8.56
N LEU A 32 7.00 -9.55 -8.64
CA LEU A 32 6.01 -10.48 -8.08
C LEU A 32 6.00 -11.81 -8.86
N GLU A 33 5.56 -12.90 -8.19
CA GLU A 33 5.47 -14.24 -8.79
C GLU A 33 4.59 -14.24 -10.05
N ARG A 34 3.52 -13.44 -10.03
CA ARG A 34 2.74 -13.07 -11.20
C ARG A 34 3.05 -11.60 -11.48
N PRO A 35 3.99 -11.31 -12.39
CA PRO A 35 4.41 -9.94 -12.65
C PRO A 35 3.23 -9.10 -13.09
N PHE A 36 3.05 -7.96 -12.43
CA PHE A 36 2.15 -6.94 -12.91
C PHE A 36 2.88 -6.15 -14.00
N ASP A 37 2.32 -6.13 -15.21
CA ASP A 37 2.95 -5.47 -16.36
C ASP A 37 2.83 -3.95 -16.25
N ALA A 38 3.81 -3.35 -15.58
CA ALA A 38 4.02 -1.92 -15.54
C ALA A 38 4.79 -1.40 -16.78
N ALA A 39 5.16 -2.26 -17.74
CA ALA A 39 5.87 -1.83 -18.94
C ALA A 39 4.91 -1.05 -19.85
N GLY A 40 5.27 0.21 -20.12
CA GLY A 40 4.45 1.13 -20.92
C GLY A 40 3.67 2.16 -20.11
N TRP A 41 3.77 2.12 -18.78
CA TRP A 41 3.23 3.19 -17.94
C TRP A 41 4.01 4.49 -18.16
N PRO A 42 3.34 5.66 -18.11
CA PRO A 42 4.01 6.94 -18.30
C PRO A 42 5.23 7.11 -17.37
N PRO A 43 6.34 7.69 -17.88
CA PRO A 43 7.54 7.92 -17.09
C PRO A 43 7.36 9.01 -16.03
N HIS A 44 6.23 9.72 -16.05
CA HIS A 44 5.91 10.85 -15.17
C HIS A 44 4.75 10.56 -14.21
N ASP A 45 4.37 9.29 -14.05
CA ASP A 45 3.39 8.93 -13.03
C ASP A 45 3.89 9.34 -11.64
N THR A 46 2.97 9.81 -10.82
CA THR A 46 3.14 10.07 -9.41
C THR A 46 2.60 8.89 -8.58
N LEU A 47 2.87 8.90 -7.27
CA LEU A 47 2.22 7.95 -6.37
C LEU A 47 0.69 8.06 -6.42
N CYS A 48 0.13 9.24 -6.68
CA CYS A 48 -1.32 9.44 -6.79
C CYS A 48 -1.89 8.74 -8.04
N ASP A 49 -1.18 8.76 -9.16
CA ASP A 49 -1.64 8.17 -10.43
C ASP A 49 -1.71 6.63 -10.38
N ILE A 50 -0.90 6.02 -9.51
CA ILE A 50 -0.76 4.56 -9.45
C ILE A 50 -1.40 3.94 -8.21
N ALA A 51 -1.92 4.75 -7.29
CA ALA A 51 -2.40 4.30 -5.98
C ALA A 51 -3.59 3.36 -6.02
N TRP A 52 -4.44 3.49 -7.04
CA TRP A 52 -5.63 2.65 -7.23
C TRP A 52 -5.29 1.16 -7.30
N ILE A 53 -4.09 0.80 -7.80
CA ILE A 53 -3.59 -0.58 -7.80
C ILE A 53 -3.45 -1.13 -6.37
N ALA A 54 -3.20 -0.25 -5.40
CA ALA A 54 -3.07 -0.55 -3.99
C ALA A 54 -4.38 -0.39 -3.21
N ALA A 55 -5.53 -0.39 -3.91
CA ALA A 55 -6.86 -0.19 -3.33
C ALA A 55 -7.00 1.14 -2.56
N ALA A 56 -6.28 2.19 -2.99
CA ALA A 56 -6.24 3.48 -2.34
C ALA A 56 -6.39 4.64 -3.33
N ALA A 57 -7.06 5.70 -2.89
CA ALA A 57 -6.98 7.02 -3.48
C ALA A 57 -6.00 7.88 -2.67
N LEU A 58 -5.18 8.68 -3.36
CA LEU A 58 -4.15 9.50 -2.73
C LEU A 58 -4.36 10.97 -3.08
N THR A 59 -4.15 11.83 -2.09
CA THR A 59 -4.01 13.27 -2.31
C THR A 59 -2.67 13.76 -1.78
N ARG A 60 -2.11 14.78 -2.44
CA ARG A 60 -0.79 15.32 -2.16
C ARG A 60 -0.90 16.76 -1.67
N ASP A 61 -0.26 17.04 -0.55
CA ASP A 61 -0.12 18.36 0.06
C ASP A 61 1.35 18.61 0.43
N GLY A 62 2.11 19.17 -0.51
CA GLY A 62 3.57 19.34 -0.36
C GLY A 62 4.28 18.00 -0.09
N ASP A 63 4.97 17.91 1.04
CA ASP A 63 5.70 16.71 1.48
C ASP A 63 4.82 15.66 2.15
N TRP A 64 3.50 15.79 2.02
CA TRP A 64 2.54 14.87 2.59
C TRP A 64 1.73 14.15 1.53
N ILE A 65 1.39 12.90 1.84
CA ILE A 65 0.42 12.08 1.10
C ILE A 65 -0.65 11.64 2.08
N GLU A 66 -1.90 11.87 1.72
CA GLU A 66 -3.06 11.38 2.45
C GLU A 66 -3.75 10.27 1.67
N PHE A 67 -4.06 9.19 2.38
CA PHE A 67 -4.69 7.98 1.87
C PHE A 67 -6.18 8.02 2.19
N ALA A 68 -6.97 7.69 1.20
CA ALA A 68 -8.40 7.47 1.30
C ALA A 68 -8.77 6.18 0.56
N HIS A 69 -9.97 5.68 0.81
CA HIS A 69 -10.54 4.61 0.03
C HIS A 69 -10.78 5.06 -1.43
N ASP A 70 -10.48 4.17 -2.38
CA ASP A 70 -10.79 4.40 -3.79
C ASP A 70 -12.26 4.07 -4.06
N GLU A 71 -13.12 5.09 -3.99
CA GLU A 71 -14.57 4.96 -4.21
C GLU A 71 -14.95 4.69 -5.68
N ASP A 72 -14.08 5.05 -6.63
CA ASP A 72 -14.33 4.97 -8.07
C ASP A 72 -13.78 3.67 -8.70
N GLY A 73 -12.91 2.95 -7.98
CA GLY A 73 -12.25 1.73 -8.42
C GLY A 73 -12.95 0.41 -8.01
N ASP A 74 -12.28 -0.72 -8.28
CA ASP A 74 -12.54 -2.01 -7.62
C ASP A 74 -11.40 -2.24 -6.61
N PRO A 75 -11.46 -1.61 -5.41
CA PRO A 75 -10.37 -1.58 -4.45
C PRO A 75 -10.21 -2.95 -3.80
N LYS A 76 -9.50 -3.85 -4.49
CA LYS A 76 -9.23 -5.20 -4.01
C LYS A 76 -7.80 -5.28 -3.51
N TRP A 77 -7.65 -5.66 -2.25
CA TRP A 77 -6.36 -6.03 -1.71
C TRP A 77 -5.81 -7.26 -2.44
N LYS A 78 -4.51 -7.21 -2.71
CA LYS A 78 -3.74 -8.19 -3.48
C LYS A 78 -2.25 -7.96 -3.26
N ASP A 79 -1.40 -8.83 -3.80
CA ASP A 79 0.05 -8.74 -3.62
C ASP A 79 0.63 -7.41 -4.12
N GLU A 80 0.06 -6.82 -5.18
CA GLU A 80 0.45 -5.49 -5.65
C GLU A 80 0.16 -4.38 -4.63
N ALA A 81 -0.90 -4.50 -3.84
CA ALA A 81 -1.19 -3.55 -2.77
C ALA A 81 -0.15 -3.65 -1.66
N THR A 82 0.15 -4.86 -1.19
CA THR A 82 1.23 -5.09 -0.22
C THR A 82 2.57 -4.58 -0.76
N ALA A 83 2.88 -4.84 -2.03
CA ALA A 83 4.09 -4.36 -2.69
C ALA A 83 4.19 -2.84 -2.74
N PHE A 84 3.08 -2.15 -3.02
CA PHE A 84 3.03 -0.70 -2.99
C PHE A 84 3.44 -0.15 -1.63
N PHE A 85 2.77 -0.60 -0.56
CA PHE A 85 3.01 -0.09 0.80
C PHE A 85 4.40 -0.42 1.33
N VAL A 86 4.96 -1.59 0.97
CA VAL A 86 6.33 -1.97 1.33
C VAL A 86 7.36 -1.16 0.54
N ALA A 87 7.18 -1.00 -0.77
CA ALA A 87 8.16 -0.37 -1.65
C ALA A 87 8.31 1.14 -1.41
N ILE A 88 7.27 1.82 -0.93
CA ILE A 88 7.38 3.24 -0.56
C ILE A 88 8.12 3.45 0.77
N ALA A 89 8.24 2.41 1.61
CA ALA A 89 8.75 2.57 2.98
C ALA A 89 10.10 3.32 3.07
N PRO A 90 11.12 3.04 2.24
CA PRO A 90 12.41 3.74 2.31
C PRO A 90 12.34 5.26 2.07
N PHE A 91 11.26 5.75 1.46
CA PHE A 91 11.06 7.16 1.12
C PHE A 91 10.19 7.90 2.16
N VAL A 92 9.55 7.15 3.07
CA VAL A 92 8.67 7.72 4.09
C VAL A 92 9.50 8.05 5.33
N ARG A 93 9.46 9.31 5.76
CA ARG A 93 10.10 9.74 7.00
C ARG A 93 9.32 9.23 8.20
N TRP A 94 8.01 9.45 8.21
CA TRP A 94 7.12 8.93 9.23
C TRP A 94 5.66 9.01 8.78
N GLY A 95 4.80 8.25 9.46
CA GLY A 95 3.35 8.30 9.26
C GLY A 95 2.70 6.95 9.52
N THR A 96 1.40 6.88 9.31
CA THR A 96 0.65 5.63 9.47
C THR A 96 -0.46 5.56 8.44
N VAL A 97 -0.67 4.37 7.89
CA VAL A 97 -1.86 4.00 7.11
C VAL A 97 -2.56 2.88 7.85
N SER A 98 -3.85 3.05 8.09
CA SER A 98 -4.74 2.05 8.68
C SER A 98 -5.64 1.47 7.59
N PHE A 99 -6.07 0.23 7.79
CA PHE A 99 -6.87 -0.52 6.85
C PHE A 99 -8.02 -1.18 7.59
N GLU A 100 -9.22 -1.09 7.03
CA GLU A 100 -10.39 -1.84 7.45
C GLU A 100 -10.84 -2.75 6.30
N GLY A 101 -10.90 -4.05 6.56
CA GLY A 101 -11.34 -5.03 5.59
C GLY A 101 -12.86 -5.23 5.55
N GLU A 102 -13.37 -5.85 4.48
CA GLU A 102 -14.81 -6.14 4.32
C GLU A 102 -15.39 -7.06 5.41
N ASP A 103 -14.55 -7.79 6.14
CA ASP A 103 -14.93 -8.66 7.26
C ASP A 103 -14.77 -7.98 8.64
N GLY A 104 -14.37 -6.70 8.67
CA GLY A 104 -14.08 -5.94 9.89
C GLY A 104 -12.67 -6.15 10.47
N ALA A 105 -11.81 -6.94 9.83
CA ALA A 105 -10.41 -7.05 10.22
C ALA A 105 -9.70 -5.70 10.02
N THR A 106 -8.92 -5.30 11.02
CA THR A 106 -8.15 -4.06 10.99
C THR A 106 -6.67 -4.31 11.15
N TRP A 107 -5.87 -3.63 10.34
CA TRP A 107 -4.42 -3.56 10.53
C TRP A 107 -3.90 -2.18 10.13
N SER A 108 -2.64 -1.93 10.44
CA SER A 108 -1.98 -0.67 10.12
C SER A 108 -0.53 -0.89 9.76
N TYR A 109 -0.01 0.04 8.96
CA TYR A 109 1.37 0.18 8.54
C TYR A 109 1.93 1.46 9.12
N ALA A 110 2.80 1.33 10.11
CA ALA A 110 3.53 2.44 10.70
C ALA A 110 4.89 2.58 10.02
N TYR A 111 5.20 3.79 9.57
CA TYR A 111 6.45 4.13 8.92
C TYR A 111 7.27 5.01 9.86
N VAL A 112 8.55 4.67 10.04
CA VAL A 112 9.52 5.47 10.81
C VAL A 112 10.90 5.29 10.18
N ASP A 113 11.52 6.39 9.74
CA ASP A 113 12.88 6.44 9.23
C ASP A 113 13.18 5.38 8.15
N GLY A 114 12.30 5.28 7.15
CA GLY A 114 12.48 4.34 6.04
C GLY A 114 12.06 2.90 6.34
N ARG A 115 11.58 2.61 7.56
CA ARG A 115 11.16 1.28 7.99
C ARG A 115 9.65 1.20 8.12
N LEU A 116 9.12 0.03 7.80
CA LEU A 116 7.71 -0.31 7.93
C LEU A 116 7.51 -1.32 9.07
N THR A 117 6.49 -1.13 9.87
CA THR A 117 6.03 -2.10 10.87
C THR A 117 4.52 -2.27 10.73
N GLN A 118 4.06 -3.52 10.68
CA GLN A 118 2.65 -3.84 10.69
C GLN A 118 2.14 -4.01 12.13
N THR A 119 0.91 -3.59 12.39
CA THR A 119 0.17 -3.92 13.61
C THR A 119 -1.22 -4.41 13.22
N GLY A 120 -1.67 -5.52 13.80
CA GLY A 120 -2.91 -6.19 13.40
C GLY A 120 -2.69 -7.21 12.28
N TRP A 121 -3.76 -7.93 11.94
CA TRP A 121 -3.74 -8.97 10.91
C TRP A 121 -4.26 -8.41 9.60
N ASN A 122 -3.51 -8.66 8.53
CA ASN A 122 -4.02 -8.38 7.20
C ASN A 122 -5.17 -9.35 6.91
N GLY A 123 -6.39 -8.85 6.75
CA GLY A 123 -7.54 -9.74 6.58
C GLY A 123 -7.61 -10.43 5.21
N TYR A 124 -6.77 -10.04 4.24
CA TYR A 124 -6.65 -10.74 2.95
C TYR A 124 -5.95 -12.11 3.08
N ASP A 125 -4.82 -12.15 3.77
CA ASP A 125 -3.93 -13.32 3.85
C ASP A 125 -3.67 -13.79 5.29
N GLY A 126 -4.23 -13.13 6.30
CA GLY A 126 -4.00 -13.42 7.71
C GLY A 126 -2.58 -13.08 8.19
N ALA A 127 -1.75 -12.43 7.38
CA ALA A 127 -0.36 -12.19 7.72
C ALA A 127 -0.22 -11.15 8.84
N LEU A 128 0.78 -11.36 9.72
CA LEU A 128 1.17 -10.45 10.80
C LEU A 128 2.25 -9.44 10.38
N GLU A 129 2.87 -9.68 9.24
CA GLU A 129 3.87 -8.83 8.62
C GLU A 129 3.62 -8.77 7.10
N PRO A 130 4.10 -7.73 6.41
CA PRO A 130 3.92 -7.63 4.96
C PRO A 130 4.53 -8.84 4.24
N PHE A 131 3.74 -9.46 3.36
CA PHE A 131 4.09 -10.69 2.62
C PHE A 131 4.32 -11.94 3.47
N GLY A 132 3.72 -12.01 4.67
CA GLY A 132 3.84 -13.17 5.55
C GLY A 132 3.10 -14.42 5.06
N GLU A 133 3.39 -15.56 5.69
CA GLU A 133 2.60 -16.79 5.53
C GLU A 133 1.24 -16.66 6.25
N TYR A 134 0.22 -17.31 5.70
CA TYR A 134 -1.13 -17.31 6.27
C TYR A 134 -1.13 -17.79 7.73
N VAL A 135 -1.65 -16.96 8.63
CA VAL A 135 -1.90 -17.34 10.02
C VAL A 135 -3.40 -17.55 10.20
N ALA A 136 -3.79 -18.75 10.63
CA ALA A 136 -5.19 -19.07 10.86
C ALA A 136 -5.79 -18.15 11.92
N PHE A 137 -6.94 -17.56 11.60
CA PHE A 137 -7.76 -16.79 12.54
C PHE A 137 -8.01 -17.60 13.82
N PRO A 138 -7.90 -16.99 15.02
CA PRO A 138 -8.53 -17.59 16.19
C PRO A 138 -10.04 -17.60 15.96
N SER A 139 -10.61 -18.79 15.78
CA SER A 139 -12.05 -18.98 15.82
C SER A 139 -12.54 -18.62 17.23
N GLU A 140 -13.49 -17.69 17.33
CA GLU A 140 -14.27 -17.51 18.57
C GLU A 140 -14.98 -18.81 18.99
#